data_AF-A0A819F9T6-F1
#
_entry.id   AF-A0A819F9T6-F1
#
_cell.length_a   1.000
_cell.length_b   1.000
_cell.length_c   1.000
_cell.angle_alpha   90.00
_cell.angle_beta   90.00
_cell.angle_gamma   90.00
#
_symmetry.space_group_name_H-M   'P 1'
#
loop_
_entity.id
_entity.type
_entity.pdbx_description
1 polymer ?
#
loop_
_entity_poly.entity_id
_entity_poly.type
_entity_poly.pdbx_seq_one_letter_code
_entity_poly.pdbx_strand_id
1 'polypeptide(L)' 'MDVMDLYTMIPQTEAETIIRLCRFVIQNNYFSYNGKYFHQVRGGAMGSPLTLTIAN' A
#
# COMPACT_ATOMS: atom_id res chain seq x y z
N MET A 1 -3.69 26.32 3.38
CA MET A 1 -4.19 24.96 3.68
C MET A 1 -4.19 24.24 2.34
N ASP A 2 -3.36 23.20 2.20
CA ASP A 2 -3.28 22.45 0.94
C ASP A 2 -4.60 21.67 0.72
N VAL A 3 -5.00 21.45 -0.53
CA VAL A 3 -6.18 20.66 -0.89
C VAL A 3 -6.07 19.25 -0.30
N MET A 4 -4.84 18.73 -0.18
CA MET A 4 -4.56 17.45 0.48
C MET A 4 -4.89 17.46 1.98
N ASP A 5 -4.61 18.56 2.68
CA ASP A 5 -4.95 18.70 4.10
C ASP A 5 -6.47 18.64 4.31
N LEU A 6 -7.25 19.25 3.39
CA LEU A 6 -8.71 19.21 3.45
C LEU A 6 -9.26 17.78 3.29
N TYR A 7 -8.69 16.97 2.40
CA TYR A 7 -9.06 15.56 2.24
C TYR A 7 -8.73 14.72 3.48
N THR A 8 -7.66 15.06 4.22
CA THR A 8 -7.33 14.37 5.48
C THR A 8 -8.23 14.74 6.65
N MET A 9 -8.94 15.87 6.58
CA MET A 9 -9.86 16.34 7.61
C MET A 9 -11.32 15.87 7.41
N ILE A 10 -11.64 15.32 6.23
CA ILE A 10 -12.94 14.68 5.99
C ILE A 10 -12.93 13.31 6.68
N PRO A 11 -13.92 12.98 7.53
CA PRO A 11 -14.03 11.66 8.15
C PRO A 11 -14.09 10.60 7.04
N GLN A 12 -12.98 9.89 6.88
CA GLN A 12 -12.86 8.79 5.95
C GLN A 12 -13.68 7.64 6.51
N THR A 13 -14.50 7.02 5.67
CA THR A 13 -15.13 5.76 6.08
C THR A 13 -14.05 4.72 6.42
N GLU A 14 -14.36 3.77 7.30
CA GLU A 14 -13.43 2.69 7.64
C GLU A 14 -12.93 1.96 6.38
N ALA A 15 -13.84 1.75 5.41
CA ALA A 15 -13.51 1.16 4.12
C ALA A 15 -12.49 1.99 3.32
N GLU A 16 -12.63 3.31 3.28
CA GLU A 16 -11.70 4.18 2.54
C GLU A 16 -10.31 4.20 3.17
N THR A 17 -10.24 4.16 4.50
CA THR A 17 -8.98 4.00 5.24
C THR A 17 -8.30 2.67 4.89
N ILE A 18 -9.06 1.58 4.88
CA ILE A 18 -8.55 0.25 4.51
C ILE A 18 -8.01 0.28 3.07
N ILE A 19 -8.76 0.85 2.12
CA ILE A 19 -8.31 0.95 0.71
C ILE A 19 -7.02 1.76 0.59
N ARG A 20 -6.88 2.87 1.33
CA ARG A 20 -5.66 3.68 1.33
C ARG A 20 -4.47 2.91 1.87
N LEU A 21 -4.64 2.17 2.97
CA LEU A 21 -3.60 1.30 3.53
C LEU A 21 -3.19 0.20 2.55
N CYS A 22 -4.17 -0.46 1.91
CA CYS A 22 -3.91 -1.47 0.90
C CYS A 22 -3.09 -0.92 -0.27
N ARG A 23 -3.46 0.27 -0.79
CA ARG A 23 -2.70 0.94 -1.85
C ARG A 23 -1.29 1.27 -1.41
N PHE A 24 -1.13 1.78 -0.20
CA PHE A 24 0.19 2.13 0.35
C PHE A 24 1.11 0.90 0.39
N VAL A 25 0.63 -0.24 0.89
CA VAL A 25 1.43 -1.49 0.97
C VAL A 25 1.81 -1.99 -0.42
N ILE A 26 0.90 -1.96 -1.39
CA ILE A 26 1.20 -2.41 -2.76
C ILE A 26 2.18 -1.48 -3.47
N GLN A 27 2.06 -0.16 -3.28
CA GLN A 27 2.95 0.83 -3.89
C GLN A 27 4.33 0.87 -3.25
N ASN A 28 4.42 0.59 -1.96
CA ASN A 28 5.67 0.61 -1.18
C ASN A 28 6.14 -0.82 -0.87
N ASN A 29 6.07 -1.68 -1.87
CA ASN A 29 6.46 -3.08 -1.74
C ASN A 29 7.97 -3.23 -2.02
N TYR A 30 8.72 -3.69 -1.02
CA TYR A 30 10.16 -3.91 -1.11
C TYR A 30 10.53 -5.33 -0.67
N PHE A 31 11.54 -5.90 -1.33
CA PHE A 31 12.12 -7.17 -0.95
C PHE A 31 13.65 -7.07 -0.89
N SER A 32 14.26 -7.95 -0.12
CA SER A 32 15.72 -8.04 -0.02
C SER A 32 16.22 -9.28 -0.74
N TYR A 33 17.33 -9.14 -1.46
CA TYR A 33 18.02 -10.25 -2.10
C TYR A 33 19.52 -9.95 -2.18
N ASN A 34 20.35 -10.90 -1.74
CA ASN A 34 21.81 -10.77 -1.73
C ASN A 34 22.32 -9.46 -1.11
N GLY A 35 21.78 -9.09 0.06
CA GLY A 35 22.15 -7.88 0.80
C GLY A 35 21.72 -6.55 0.17
N LYS A 36 20.92 -6.59 -0.91
CA LYS A 36 20.38 -5.39 -1.57
C LYS A 36 18.86 -5.34 -1.42
N TYR A 37 18.33 -4.12 -1.41
CA TYR A 37 16.89 -3.86 -1.40
C TYR A 37 16.40 -3.52 -2.80
N PHE A 38 15.25 -4.06 -3.16
CA PHE A 38 14.61 -3.86 -4.45
C PHE A 38 13.19 -3.39 -4.24
N HIS A 39 12.79 -2.37 -4.99
CA HIS A 39 11.41 -1.92 -5.07
C HIS A 39 10.68 -2.74 -6.12
N GLN A 40 9.59 -3.39 -5.74
CA GLN A 40 8.76 -4.14 -6.67
C GLN A 40 7.71 -3.20 -7.27
N VAL A 41 7.98 -2.76 -8.50
CA VAL A 41 7.13 -1.79 -9.23
C VAL A 41 5.83 -2.43 -9.75
N ARG A 42 5.79 -3.76 -9.91
CA ARG A 42 4.64 -4.51 -10.42
C ARG A 42 4.39 -5.79 -9.64
N GLY A 43 3.13 -6.03 -9.28
CA GLY A 43 2.70 -7.14 -8.43
C GLY A 43 2.99 -6.89 -6.95
N GLY A 44 2.61 -7.85 -6.10
CA GLY A 44 2.93 -7.84 -4.67
C GLY A 44 4.02 -8.84 -4.32
N ALA A 45 4.65 -8.68 -3.15
CA ALA A 45 5.67 -9.60 -2.67
C ALA A 45 5.05 -10.97 -2.41
N MET A 46 5.66 -12.01 -2.98
CA MET A 46 5.24 -13.39 -2.73
C MET A 46 5.45 -13.72 -1.25
N GLY A 47 4.37 -14.11 -0.58
CA GLY A 47 4.34 -14.34 0.88
C GLY A 47 3.74 -13.19 1.69
N SER A 48 3.40 -12.05 1.09
CA SER A 48 2.63 -11.00 1.76
C SER A 48 1.19 -11.48 2.03
N PRO A 49 0.70 -11.43 3.29
CA PRO A 49 -0.68 -11.78 3.62
C PRO A 49 -1.71 -10.98 2.83
N LEU A 50 -1.40 -9.72 2.54
CA LEU A 50 -2.29 -8.83 1.79
C LEU A 50 -2.32 -9.15 0.30
N THR A 51 -1.16 -9.49 -0.27
CA THR A 51 -1.05 -9.73 -1.72
C THR A 51 -1.91 -10.91 -2.15
N LEU A 52 -2.03 -11.95 -1.33
CA LEU A 52 -2.90 -13.09 -1.60
C LEU A 52 -4.37 -12.68 -1.67
N THR A 53 -4.84 -11.85 -0.73
CA THR A 53 -6.23 -11.40 -0.70
C THR A 53 -6.59 -10.48 -1.87
N ILE A 54 -5.66 -9.61 -2.31
CA ILE A 54 -5.89 -8.69 -3.43
C ILE A 54 -5.75 -9.37 -4.80
N ALA A 55 -4.99 -10.46 -4.89
CA ALA A 55 -4.77 -11.18 -6.13
C ALA A 55 -5.87 -12.21 -6.47
N ASN A 56 -6.77 -12.51 -5.54
CA ASN A 56 -7.95 -13.38 -5.74
C ASN A 56 -9.12 -12.59 -6.36
#